data_AF-A0A8T3UZZ3-F1
#
_entry.id   AF-A0A8T3UZZ3-F1
#
_cell.length_a   1.000
_cell.length_b   1.000
_cell.length_c   1.000
_cell.angle_alpha   90.00
_cell.angle_beta   90.00
_cell.angle_gamma   90.00
#
_symmetry.space_group_name_H-M   'P 1'
#
loop_
_entity.id
_entity.type
_entity.pdbx_description
1 polymer ?
#
loop_
_entity_poly.entity_id
_entity_poly.type
_entity_poly.pdbx_seq_one_letter_code
_entity_poly.pdbx_strand_id
1 'polypeptide(L)'
;MDIEDNHNHFCIYCGARIDAGQNFCSECGKPVFRNEVKVKIIPSKYNDKISQLEQDYDLKQSRAKELVEKLFDPNHLAYEKFMNSINKSNNLFSTQLDIAKKMAEMDLNENPFVEKEIEKKLKTLQDFIDKMEDLINELIIHMGSNKEDDTDINNLFKDMDDLIDSVKDY
;
A
#
# COMPACT_ATOMS: atom_id res chain seq x y z
N MET A 1 8.26 -12.20 -19.22
CA MET A 1 7.20 -12.73 -20.08
C MET A 1 7.63 -14.16 -20.35
N ASP A 2 7.03 -15.17 -19.73
CA ASP A 2 5.59 -15.41 -19.66
C ASP A 2 5.16 -16.05 -18.32
N ILE A 3 3.97 -15.65 -17.83
CA ILE A 3 3.32 -16.24 -16.67
C ILE A 3 2.66 -17.53 -17.16
N GLU A 4 3.11 -18.69 -16.69
CA GLU A 4 2.51 -19.98 -17.01
C GLU A 4 1.10 -20.07 -16.42
N ASP A 5 0.12 -19.91 -17.31
CA ASP A 5 -1.31 -19.95 -17.06
C ASP A 5 -1.75 -21.41 -16.80
N ASN A 6 -1.86 -21.77 -15.53
CA ASN A 6 -2.40 -23.06 -15.10
C ASN A 6 -3.92 -22.99 -14.94
N HIS A 7 -4.66 -22.94 -16.05
CA HIS A 7 -6.11 -23.07 -16.05
C HIS A 7 -6.60 -24.07 -17.10
N ASN A 8 -6.86 -25.30 -16.63
CA ASN A 8 -7.71 -26.35 -17.21
C ASN A 8 -7.97 -26.29 -18.75
N HIS A 9 -6.97 -26.73 -19.52
CA HIS A 9 -6.91 -26.68 -20.99
C HIS A 9 -7.81 -27.69 -21.75
N PHE A 10 -8.83 -28.29 -21.13
CA PHE A 10 -9.59 -29.38 -21.76
C PHE A 10 -11.11 -29.18 -21.75
N CYS A 11 -11.76 -29.50 -22.86
CA CYS A 11 -13.21 -29.43 -23.03
C CYS A 11 -13.90 -30.49 -22.16
N ILE A 12 -14.76 -30.04 -21.26
CA ILE A 12 -15.51 -30.92 -20.35
C ILE A 12 -16.48 -31.87 -21.06
N TYR A 13 -16.79 -31.63 -22.32
CA TYR A 13 -17.76 -32.42 -23.09
C TYR A 13 -17.13 -33.49 -23.98
N CYS A 14 -15.92 -33.27 -24.49
CA CYS A 14 -15.27 -34.20 -25.43
C CYS A 14 -13.79 -34.50 -25.10
N GLY A 15 -13.20 -33.84 -24.09
CA GLY A 15 -11.81 -34.04 -23.70
C GLY A 15 -10.78 -33.39 -24.62
N ALA A 16 -11.18 -32.68 -25.67
CA ALA A 16 -10.26 -31.99 -26.58
C ALA A 16 -9.52 -30.84 -25.88
N ARG A 17 -8.27 -30.59 -26.26
CA ARG A 17 -7.51 -29.43 -25.76
C ARG A 17 -8.13 -28.14 -26.32
N ILE A 18 -8.27 -27.13 -25.48
CA ILE A 18 -8.79 -25.80 -25.83
C ILE A 18 -7.62 -24.82 -25.81
N ASP A 19 -7.44 -24.06 -26.88
CA ASP A 19 -6.40 -23.03 -26.94
C ASP A 19 -6.87 -21.73 -26.26
N ALA A 20 -5.91 -20.96 -25.72
CA ALA A 20 -6.17 -19.70 -25.04
C ALA A 20 -6.98 -18.74 -25.94
N GLY A 21 -8.05 -18.17 -25.40
CA GLY A 21 -8.88 -17.21 -26.14
C GLY A 21 -10.07 -17.81 -26.91
N GLN A 22 -10.23 -19.13 -27.01
CA GLN A 22 -11.41 -19.75 -27.64
C GLN A 22 -12.70 -19.70 -26.79
N ASN A 23 -13.83 -19.30 -27.40
CA ASN A 23 -15.15 -19.26 -26.76
C ASN A 23 -15.97 -20.55 -26.99
N PHE A 24 -15.59 -21.36 -27.98
CA PHE A 24 -16.22 -22.62 -28.35
C PHE A 24 -15.14 -23.66 -28.61
N CYS A 25 -15.42 -24.93 -28.29
CA CYS A 25 -14.52 -26.03 -28.59
C CYS A 25 -14.51 -26.28 -30.10
N SER A 26 -13.32 -26.24 -30.72
CA SER A 26 -13.16 -26.50 -32.16
C SER A 26 -13.58 -27.90 -32.58
N GLU A 27 -13.51 -28.88 -31.67
CA GLU A 27 -13.83 -30.28 -31.97
C GLU A 27 -15.32 -30.61 -31.85
N CYS A 28 -16.01 -30.09 -30.82
CA CYS A 28 -17.41 -30.46 -30.56
C CYS A 28 -18.42 -29.31 -30.72
N GLY A 29 -17.94 -28.09 -30.99
CA GLY A 29 -18.77 -26.90 -31.20
C GLY A 29 -19.48 -26.37 -29.96
N LYS A 30 -19.33 -27.01 -28.78
CA LYS A 30 -19.96 -26.56 -27.54
C LYS A 30 -19.23 -25.34 -26.95
N PRO A 31 -19.96 -24.42 -26.30
CA PRO A 31 -19.35 -23.26 -25.66
C PRO A 31 -18.40 -23.69 -24.54
N VAL A 32 -17.27 -22.99 -24.45
CA VAL A 32 -16.31 -23.15 -23.36
C VAL A 32 -16.77 -22.28 -22.21
N PHE A 33 -17.24 -22.89 -21.13
CA PHE A 33 -17.59 -22.18 -19.90
C PHE A 33 -16.31 -21.69 -19.22
N ARG A 34 -15.94 -20.43 -19.49
CA ARG A 34 -15.01 -19.71 -18.63
C ARG A 34 -15.80 -19.26 -17.42
N ASN A 35 -15.46 -19.77 -16.25
CA ASN A 35 -15.84 -19.08 -15.02
C ASN A 35 -15.07 -17.76 -15.03
N GLU A 36 -15.66 -16.71 -15.61
CA GLU A 36 -15.38 -15.37 -15.14
C GLU A 36 -15.79 -15.38 -13.67
N VAL A 37 -14.81 -15.51 -12.78
CA VAL A 37 -15.03 -15.31 -11.36
C VAL A 37 -15.42 -13.85 -11.21
N LYS A 38 -16.71 -13.54 -11.30
CA LYS A 38 -17.26 -12.30 -10.78
C LYS A 38 -17.10 -12.40 -9.26
N VAL A 39 -15.94 -12.00 -8.78
CA VAL A 39 -15.66 -11.85 -7.35
C VAL A 39 -16.72 -10.88 -6.84
N LYS A 40 -17.73 -11.39 -6.13
CA LYS A 40 -18.55 -10.54 -5.27
C LYS A 40 -17.58 -10.03 -4.23
N ILE A 41 -17.26 -8.74 -4.28
CA ILE A 41 -16.50 -8.06 -3.22
C ILE A 41 -17.35 -8.16 -1.97
N ILE A 42 -17.09 -9.17 -1.13
CA ILE A 42 -17.61 -9.21 0.23
C ILE A 42 -16.72 -8.22 0.98
N PRO A 43 -17.28 -7.15 1.58
CA PRO A 43 -16.46 -6.21 2.33
C PRO A 43 -15.73 -6.97 3.44
N SER A 44 -14.40 -7.02 3.35
CA SER A 44 -13.59 -7.60 4.41
C SER A 44 -13.80 -6.79 5.69
N LYS A 45 -13.74 -7.45 6.86
CA LYS A 45 -13.75 -6.77 8.17
C LYS A 45 -12.63 -5.74 8.33
N TYR A 46 -11.62 -5.78 7.45
CA TYR A 46 -10.51 -4.85 7.42
C TYR A 46 -10.74 -3.62 6.55
N ASN A 47 -11.75 -3.61 5.68
CA ASN A 47 -11.93 -2.53 4.69
C ASN A 47 -12.07 -1.16 5.37
N ASP A 48 -12.90 -1.06 6.40
CA ASP A 48 -13.09 0.21 7.13
C ASP A 48 -11.79 0.69 7.77
N LYS A 49 -11.00 -0.23 8.34
CA LYS A 49 -9.71 0.11 8.96
C LYS A 49 -8.68 0.52 7.91
N ILE A 50 -8.61 -0.17 6.77
CA ILE A 50 -7.75 0.18 5.63
C ILE A 50 -8.10 1.57 5.11
N SER A 51 -9.38 1.85 4.90
CA SER A 51 -9.85 3.17 4.45
C SER A 51 -9.55 4.27 5.46
N GLN A 52 -9.67 3.99 6.76
CA GLN A 52 -9.30 4.95 7.80
C GLN A 52 -7.80 5.25 7.77
N LEU A 53 -6.94 4.21 7.67
CA LEU A 53 -5.49 4.38 7.60
C LEU A 53 -5.09 5.21 6.38
N GLU A 54 -5.71 4.98 5.21
CA GLU A 54 -5.49 5.77 3.99
C GLU A 54 -5.81 7.25 4.22
N GLN A 55 -6.99 7.56 4.75
CA GLN A 55 -7.41 8.94 5.00
C GLN A 55 -6.52 9.65 6.05
N ASP A 56 -6.18 8.96 7.13
CA ASP A 56 -5.34 9.50 8.19
C ASP A 56 -3.93 9.81 7.68
N TYR A 57 -3.36 8.90 6.90
CA TYR A 57 -2.04 9.09 6.32
C TYR A 57 -2.06 10.25 5.31
N ASP A 58 -3.02 10.29 4.39
CA ASP A 58 -3.12 11.37 3.38
C ASP A 58 -3.22 12.76 4.02
N LEU A 59 -4.02 12.88 5.08
CA LEU A 59 -4.16 14.12 5.84
C LEU A 59 -2.84 14.53 6.49
N LYS A 60 -2.18 13.60 7.18
CA LYS A 60 -0.92 13.87 7.88
C LYS A 60 0.22 14.16 6.92
N GLN A 61 0.36 13.37 5.86
CA GLN A 61 1.32 13.56 4.77
C GLN A 61 1.17 14.97 4.18
N SER A 62 -0.05 15.37 3.83
CA SER A 62 -0.33 16.71 3.29
C SER A 62 0.05 17.81 4.28
N ARG A 63 -0.29 17.63 5.56
CA ARG A 63 0.06 18.58 6.62
C ARG A 63 1.57 18.71 6.83
N ALA A 64 2.31 17.60 6.81
CA ALA A 64 3.76 17.61 6.94
C ALA A 64 4.42 18.39 5.78
N LYS A 65 3.99 18.17 4.53
CA LYS A 65 4.46 18.94 3.37
C LYS A 65 4.22 20.43 3.55
N GLU A 66 3.00 20.82 3.90
CA GLU A 66 2.62 22.23 4.11
C GLU A 66 3.51 22.89 5.19
N LEU A 67 3.83 22.18 6.27
CA LEU A 67 4.70 22.68 7.33
C LEU A 67 6.15 22.83 6.85
N VAL A 68 6.67 21.86 6.12
CA VAL A 68 8.02 21.94 5.54
C VAL A 68 8.13 23.13 4.57
N GLU A 69 7.14 23.32 3.70
CA GLU A 69 7.08 24.45 2.75
C GLU A 69 7.01 25.82 3.46
N LYS A 70 6.42 25.88 4.66
CA LYS A 70 6.34 27.12 5.45
C LYS A 70 7.60 27.41 6.25
N LEU A 71 8.30 26.37 6.69
CA LEU A 71 9.43 26.49 7.62
C LEU A 71 10.78 26.61 6.92
N PHE A 72 10.94 25.99 5.74
CA PHE A 72 12.23 25.89 5.07
C PHE A 72 12.21 26.58 3.72
N ASP A 73 13.31 27.27 3.38
CA ASP A 73 13.51 27.85 2.04
C ASP A 73 13.58 26.72 1.00
N PRO A 74 12.77 26.76 -0.08
CA PRO A 74 12.82 25.75 -1.14
C PRO A 74 14.19 25.56 -1.80
N ASN A 75 15.06 26.57 -1.76
CA ASN A 75 16.41 26.50 -2.31
C ASN A 75 17.42 25.89 -1.32
N HIS A 76 16.99 25.62 -0.08
CA HIS A 76 17.84 25.04 0.95
C HIS A 76 17.89 23.52 0.86
N LEU A 77 19.07 22.94 1.09
CA LEU A 77 19.27 21.49 1.00
C LEU A 77 18.40 20.70 1.99
N ALA A 78 18.06 21.29 3.15
CA ALA A 78 17.19 20.65 4.13
C ALA A 78 15.76 20.45 3.61
N TYR A 79 15.21 21.45 2.90
CA TYR A 79 13.88 21.35 2.27
C TYR A 79 13.80 20.15 1.34
N GLU A 80 14.76 20.03 0.42
CA GLU A 80 14.83 18.93 -0.54
C GLU A 80 14.94 17.57 0.17
N LYS A 81 15.77 17.47 1.22
CA LYS A 81 15.91 16.23 1.99
C LYS A 81 14.60 15.82 2.65
N PHE A 82 13.94 16.76 3.31
CA PHE A 82 12.68 16.53 4.03
C PHE A 82 11.56 16.13 3.07
N MET A 83 11.39 16.87 1.97
CA MET A 83 10.39 16.55 0.94
C MET A 83 10.66 15.17 0.32
N ASN A 84 11.92 14.83 0.06
CA ASN A 84 12.27 13.51 -0.46
C ASN A 84 11.94 12.38 0.52
N SER A 85 12.19 12.55 1.82
CA SER A 85 11.83 11.53 2.82
C SER A 85 10.31 11.37 2.94
N ILE A 86 9.54 12.47 2.97
CA ILE A 86 8.07 12.41 2.96
C ILE A 86 7.55 11.71 1.71
N ASN A 87 8.08 12.02 0.52
CA ASN A 87 7.65 11.41 -0.73
C ASN A 87 7.99 9.91 -0.79
N LYS A 88 9.16 9.50 -0.28
CA LYS A 88 9.52 8.09 -0.16
C LYS A 88 8.57 7.35 0.78
N SER A 89 8.28 7.93 1.94
CA SER A 89 7.31 7.40 2.90
C SER A 89 5.96 7.20 2.22
N ASN A 90 5.48 8.20 1.47
CA ASN A 90 4.19 8.14 0.78
C ASN A 90 4.11 7.01 -0.25
N ASN A 91 5.15 6.86 -1.07
CA ASN A 91 5.21 5.80 -2.08
C ASN A 91 5.18 4.42 -1.43
N LEU A 92 5.91 4.24 -0.33
CA LEU A 92 5.96 2.96 0.36
C LEU A 92 4.67 2.65 1.11
N PHE A 93 4.10 3.64 1.81
CA PHE A 93 2.78 3.52 2.44
C PHE A 93 1.72 3.11 1.42
N SER A 94 1.65 3.81 0.29
CA SER A 94 0.69 3.50 -0.79
C SER A 94 0.86 2.08 -1.32
N THR A 95 2.11 1.64 -1.49
CA THR A 95 2.43 0.27 -1.92
C THR A 95 1.95 -0.77 -0.91
N GLN A 96 2.23 -0.57 0.39
CA GLN A 96 1.81 -1.49 1.44
C GLN A 96 0.28 -1.49 1.63
N LEU A 97 -0.36 -0.33 1.44
CA LEU A 97 -1.81 -0.18 1.48
C LEU A 97 -2.47 -0.98 0.35
N ASP A 98 -1.94 -0.89 -0.87
CA ASP A 98 -2.43 -1.67 -2.02
C ASP A 98 -2.28 -3.17 -1.80
N ILE A 99 -1.17 -3.60 -1.18
CA ILE A 99 -0.97 -4.99 -0.79
C ILE A 99 -2.04 -5.41 0.23
N ALA A 100 -2.26 -4.61 1.28
CA ALA A 100 -3.27 -4.89 2.29
C ALA A 100 -4.68 -4.96 1.71
N LYS A 101 -5.05 -4.05 0.79
CA LYS A 101 -6.32 -4.07 0.05
C LYS A 101 -6.50 -5.38 -0.73
N LYS A 102 -5.49 -5.76 -1.51
CA LYS A 102 -5.52 -7.02 -2.29
C LYS A 102 -5.64 -8.25 -1.38
N MET A 103 -4.90 -8.28 -0.27
CA MET A 103 -4.99 -9.38 0.69
C MET A 103 -6.38 -9.47 1.33
N ALA A 104 -6.96 -8.33 1.71
CA ALA A 104 -8.31 -8.27 2.27
C ALA A 104 -9.39 -8.69 1.27
N GLU A 105 -9.22 -8.37 -0.02
CA GLU A 105 -10.12 -8.80 -1.10
C GLU A 105 -10.04 -10.30 -1.39
N MET A 106 -8.85 -10.91 -1.19
CA MET A 106 -8.59 -12.32 -1.45
C MET A 106 -8.95 -13.24 -0.27
N ASP A 107 -9.25 -12.71 0.92
CA ASP A 107 -9.61 -13.49 2.11
C ASP A 107 -11.06 -14.03 2.03
N LEU A 108 -11.29 -14.93 1.06
CA LEU A 108 -12.59 -15.56 0.83
C LEU A 108 -12.92 -16.68 1.84
N ASN A 109 -11.95 -17.10 2.67
CA ASN A 109 -12.03 -18.33 3.46
C ASN A 109 -11.57 -18.19 4.94
N GLU A 110 -11.42 -16.97 5.47
CA GLU A 110 -11.02 -16.71 6.87
C GLU A 110 -9.77 -17.52 7.27
N ASN A 111 -8.72 -17.46 6.47
CA ASN A 111 -7.49 -18.20 6.75
C ASN A 111 -6.68 -17.49 7.85
N PRO A 112 -6.45 -18.11 9.02
CA PRO A 112 -5.75 -17.45 10.13
C PRO A 112 -4.32 -16.99 9.79
N PHE A 113 -3.68 -17.64 8.80
CA PHE A 113 -2.38 -17.20 8.31
C PHE A 113 -2.49 -15.90 7.52
N VAL A 114 -3.46 -15.81 6.60
CA VAL A 114 -3.72 -14.60 5.81
C VAL A 114 -4.14 -13.46 6.72
N GLU A 115 -5.00 -13.76 7.70
CA GLU A 115 -5.44 -12.82 8.74
C GLU A 115 -4.24 -12.18 9.47
N LYS A 116 -3.33 -13.02 9.97
CA LYS A 116 -2.13 -12.57 10.68
C LYS A 116 -1.21 -11.72 9.80
N GLU A 117 -1.08 -12.04 8.52
CA GLU A 117 -0.30 -11.23 7.58
C GLU A 117 -0.97 -9.88 7.29
N ILE A 118 -2.30 -9.84 7.14
CA ILE A 118 -3.05 -8.59 7.01
C ILE A 118 -2.84 -7.73 8.27
N GLU A 119 -2.98 -8.29 9.47
CA GLU A 119 -2.78 -7.56 10.72
C GLU A 119 -1.37 -6.96 10.84
N LYS A 120 -0.33 -7.71 10.44
CA LYS A 120 1.04 -7.18 10.39
C LYS A 120 1.14 -5.99 9.43
N LYS A 121 0.54 -6.08 8.24
CA LYS A 121 0.54 -4.99 7.27
C LYS A 121 -0.21 -3.77 7.80
N LEU A 122 -1.37 -3.96 8.43
CA LEU A 122 -2.12 -2.88 9.08
C LEU A 122 -1.32 -2.20 10.19
N LYS A 123 -0.57 -2.98 10.97
CA LYS A 123 0.33 -2.43 11.98
C LYS A 123 1.44 -1.59 11.34
N THR A 124 2.10 -2.09 10.30
CA THR A 124 3.12 -1.33 9.57
C THR A 124 2.56 -0.01 9.02
N LEU A 125 1.35 -0.02 8.46
CA LEU A 125 0.67 1.20 7.99
C LEU A 125 0.39 2.17 9.15
N GLN A 126 -0.03 1.68 10.31
CA GLN A 126 -0.20 2.50 11.51
C GLN A 126 1.14 3.10 11.97
N ASP A 127 2.24 2.33 11.94
CA ASP A 127 3.57 2.81 12.32
C ASP A 127 4.02 3.98 11.42
N PHE A 128 3.69 3.96 10.12
CA PHE A 128 3.92 5.09 9.22
C PHE A 128 3.12 6.35 9.60
N ILE A 129 1.85 6.17 9.98
CA ILE A 129 0.97 7.27 10.41
C ILE A 129 1.50 7.91 11.70
N ASP A 130 1.92 7.08 12.66
CA ASP A 130 2.44 7.53 13.94
C ASP A 130 3.74 8.32 13.74
N LYS A 131 4.67 7.82 12.91
CA LYS A 131 5.89 8.57 12.56
C LYS A 131 5.62 9.88 11.83
N MET A 132 4.60 9.93 10.97
CA MET A 132 4.19 11.17 10.32
C MET A 132 3.60 12.16 11.32
N GLU A 133 2.86 11.68 12.32
CA GLU A 133 2.34 12.51 13.42
C GLU A 133 3.45 13.09 14.29
N ASP A 134 4.43 12.28 14.66
CA ASP A 134 5.61 12.74 15.40
C ASP A 134 6.32 13.86 14.64
N LEU A 135 6.53 13.69 13.33
CA LEU A 135 7.13 14.71 12.47
C LEU A 135 6.31 16.01 12.47
N ILE A 136 5.00 15.93 12.30
CA ILE A 136 4.11 17.11 12.33
C ILE A 136 4.22 17.83 13.66
N ASN A 137 4.21 17.10 14.77
CA ASN A 137 4.29 17.68 16.11
C ASN A 137 5.59 18.44 16.31
N GLU A 138 6.73 17.87 15.90
CA GLU A 138 8.03 18.56 16.00
C GLU A 138 8.12 19.79 15.08
N LEU A 139 7.61 19.70 13.85
CA LEU A 139 7.55 20.86 12.95
C LEU A 139 6.69 22.01 13.54
N ILE A 140 5.57 21.68 14.18
CA ILE A 140 4.73 22.66 14.87
C ILE A 140 5.47 23.28 16.07
N ILE A 141 6.16 22.46 16.87
CA ILE A 141 6.96 22.93 18.01
C ILE A 141 8.05 23.88 17.54
N HIS A 142 8.77 23.53 16.46
CA HIS A 142 9.81 24.36 15.87
C HIS A 142 9.26 25.71 15.42
N MET A 143 8.11 25.72 14.74
CA MET A 143 7.41 26.94 14.32
C MET A 143 7.01 27.85 15.51
N GLY A 144 6.55 27.26 16.62
CA GLY A 144 6.10 28.02 17.80
C GLY A 144 7.23 28.52 18.70
N SER A 145 8.41 27.89 18.63
CA SER A 145 9.50 28.11 19.58
C SER A 145 10.64 28.98 19.02
N ASN A 146 10.64 29.33 17.73
CA ASN A 146 11.78 29.95 17.03
C ASN A 146 13.11 29.22 17.35
N LYS A 147 13.09 27.89 17.44
CA LYS A 147 14.32 27.12 17.61
C LYS A 147 15.12 27.26 16.31
N GLU A 148 16.41 27.58 16.39
CA GLU A 148 17.31 27.53 15.22
C GLU A 148 17.90 26.12 15.01
N ASP A 149 17.64 25.19 15.93
CA ASP A 149 18.16 23.84 15.92
C ASP A 149 17.12 22.84 15.36
N ASP A 150 17.49 22.18 14.26
CA ASP A 150 16.71 21.17 13.56
C ASP A 150 17.05 19.73 14.00
N THR A 151 17.84 19.54 15.06
CA THR A 151 18.31 18.20 15.48
C THR A 151 17.17 17.20 15.69
N ASP A 152 16.10 17.61 16.37
CA ASP A 152 14.94 16.74 16.65
C ASP A 152 14.21 16.35 15.36
N ILE A 153 14.01 17.31 14.45
CA ILE A 153 13.38 17.09 13.13
C ILE A 153 14.24 16.13 12.29
N ASN A 154 15.56 16.34 12.26
CA ASN A 154 16.47 15.47 11.51
C ASN A 154 16.48 14.03 12.04
N ASN A 155 16.38 13.85 13.36
CA ASN A 155 16.28 12.51 13.95
C ASN A 155 14.97 11.82 13.53
N LEU A 156 13.85 12.53 13.50
CA LEU A 156 12.59 11.96 13.04
C LEU A 156 12.60 11.58 11.56
N PHE A 157 13.25 12.37 10.71
CA PHE A 157 13.44 11.99 9.30
C PHE A 157 14.32 10.75 9.14
N LYS A 158 15.34 10.60 9.98
CA LYS A 158 16.15 9.38 10.01
C LYS A 158 15.32 8.17 10.45
N ASP A 159 14.53 8.30 11.50
CA ASP A 159 13.62 7.25 11.95
C ASP A 159 12.63 6.83 10.85
N MET A 160 12.11 7.80 10.09
CA MET A 160 11.27 7.52 8.93
C MET A 160 12.03 6.78 7.84
N ASP A 161 13.26 7.18 7.52
CA ASP A 161 14.10 6.49 6.54
C ASP A 161 14.45 5.07 6.98
N ASP A 162 14.76 4.86 8.27
CA ASP A 162 15.02 3.54 8.85
C ASP A 162 13.75 2.65 8.80
N LEU A 163 12.57 3.21 9.08
CA LEU A 163 11.30 2.51 8.92
C LEU A 163 11.07 2.14 7.44
N ILE A 164 11.30 3.08 6.53
CA ILE A 164 11.17 2.85 5.09
C ILE A 164 12.07 1.69 4.65
N ASP A 165 13.33 1.68 5.11
CA ASP A 165 14.28 0.62 4.77
C ASP A 165 13.87 -0.73 5.37
N SER A 166 13.35 -0.76 6.60
CA SER A 166 12.88 -2.00 7.24
C SER A 166 11.69 -2.67 6.52
N VAL A 167 10.90 -1.87 5.79
CA VAL A 167 9.69 -2.34 5.11
C VAL A 167 9.96 -2.73 3.65
N LYS A 168 11.06 -2.28 3.05
CA LYS A 168 11.46 -2.66 1.68
C LYS A 168 11.80 -4.15 1.51
N ASP A 169 12.14 -4.83 2.61
CA ASP A 169 12.53 -6.25 2.61
C ASP A 169 11.32 -7.22 2.71
N TYR A 170 10.08 -6.69 2.71
CA TYR A 170 8.83 -7.46 2.78
C TYR A 170 8.01 -7.40 1.49
#